data_AF-A1B7D7-F1
#
_entry.id   AF-A1B7D7-F1
#
_cell.length_a   1.000
_cell.length_b   1.000
_cell.length_c   1.000
_cell.angle_alpha   90.00
_cell.angle_beta   90.00
_cell.angle_gamma   90.00
#
_symmetry.space_group_name_H-M   'P 1'
#
loop_
_entity.id
_entity.type
_entity.pdbx_description
1 polymer ?
#
loop_
_entity_poly.entity_id
_entity_poly.type
_entity_poly.pdbx_seq_one_letter_code
_entity_poly.pdbx_strand_id
1 'polypeptide(L)'
;MRWIVTKDHHGGCIGLGEDADGVPARGKPEDGDALPVEFRLYTARGRLLFEGRCGDIAADWWHGMEPLLYAWTTFRCRRLTWRPAETDEPWRPLRP
;
A
#
# COMPACT_ATOMS: atom_id res chain seq x y z
N MET A 1 -2.43 0.33 -12.10
CA MET A 1 -1.88 -0.65 -11.12
C MET A 1 -2.99 -1.13 -10.21
N ARG A 2 -2.92 -2.33 -9.61
CA ARG A 2 -3.81 -2.75 -8.50
C ARG A 2 -3.39 -2.12 -7.18
N TRP A 3 -2.08 -2.09 -6.94
CA TRP A 3 -1.45 -1.38 -5.86
C TRP A 3 -0.01 -1.03 -6.23
N ILE A 4 0.56 -0.02 -5.56
CA ILE A 4 1.94 0.41 -5.77
C ILE A 4 2.53 1.00 -4.49
N VAL A 5 3.76 0.61 -4.17
CA VAL A 5 4.59 1.28 -3.15
C VAL A 5 5.26 2.50 -3.80
N THR A 6 4.92 3.68 -3.30
CA THR A 6 5.44 4.96 -3.81
C THR A 6 6.63 5.45 -3.00
N LYS A 7 6.75 5.04 -1.74
CA LYS A 7 7.82 5.49 -0.85
C LYS A 7 8.25 4.43 0.14
N ASP A 8 9.56 4.33 0.36
CA ASP A 8 10.14 3.54 1.45
C ASP A 8 10.46 4.38 2.69
N HIS A 9 10.84 3.70 3.77
CA HIS A 9 11.20 4.34 5.03
C HIS A 9 12.52 5.11 5.03
N HIS A 10 13.32 5.02 3.96
CA HIS A 10 14.45 5.90 3.71
C HIS A 10 14.05 7.14 2.90
N GLY A 11 12.79 7.25 2.50
CA GLY A 11 12.27 8.34 1.67
C GLY A 11 12.48 8.14 0.17
N GLY A 12 12.97 6.97 -0.25
CA GLY A 12 13.18 6.62 -1.65
C GLY A 12 11.88 6.26 -2.35
N CYS A 13 11.76 6.63 -3.63
CA CYS A 13 10.67 6.17 -4.49
C CYS A 13 11.03 4.81 -5.09
N ILE A 14 10.21 3.79 -4.84
CA ILE A 14 10.43 2.42 -5.35
C ILE A 14 9.60 2.19 -6.64
N GLY A 15 8.36 2.68 -6.68
CA GLY A 15 7.46 2.50 -7.82
C GLY A 15 7.20 1.03 -8.14
N LEU A 16 7.07 0.17 -7.12
CA LEU A 16 6.91 -1.28 -7.28
C LEU A 16 5.54 -1.72 -6.77
N GLY A 17 4.85 -2.56 -7.54
CA GLY A 17 3.57 -3.10 -7.15
C GLY A 17 3.08 -4.22 -8.04
N GLU A 18 1.77 -4.43 -8.07
CA GLU A 18 1.11 -5.35 -9.01
C GLU A 18 0.27 -4.57 -10.01
N ASP A 19 0.36 -4.98 -11.28
CA ASP A 19 -0.47 -4.44 -12.35
C ASP A 19 -1.90 -4.98 -12.30
N ALA A 20 -2.74 -4.64 -13.30
CA ALA A 20 -4.14 -5.05 -13.36
C ALA A 20 -4.34 -6.57 -13.37
N ASP A 21 -3.37 -7.32 -13.90
CA ASP A 21 -3.41 -8.78 -14.03
C ASP A 21 -2.84 -9.49 -12.78
N GLY A 22 -2.37 -8.72 -11.78
CA GLY A 22 -1.75 -9.25 -10.57
C GLY A 22 -0.28 -9.65 -10.77
N VAL A 23 0.38 -9.13 -11.81
CA VAL A 23 1.79 -9.41 -12.09
C VAL A 23 2.66 -8.35 -11.40
N PRO A 24 3.74 -8.74 -10.70
CA PRO A 24 4.69 -7.78 -10.16
C PRO A 24 5.29 -6.90 -11.26
N ALA A 25 5.09 -5.59 -11.14
CA ALA A 25 5.47 -4.60 -12.13
C ALA A 25 6.03 -3.33 -11.48
N ARG A 26 6.83 -2.59 -12.25
CA ARG A 26 7.17 -1.21 -11.88
C ARG A 26 6.14 -0.26 -12.45
N GLY A 27 5.61 0.60 -11.60
CA GLY A 27 4.71 1.68 -11.99
C GLY A 27 5.39 3.04 -11.90
N LYS A 28 4.74 4.03 -12.52
CA LYS A 28 5.07 5.45 -12.43
C LYS A 28 4.29 6.09 -11.29
N PRO A 29 4.67 7.31 -10.86
CA PRO A 29 3.87 8.08 -9.91
C PRO A 29 2.39 8.20 -10.33
N GLU A 30 2.13 8.46 -11.62
CA GLU A 30 0.76 8.60 -12.14
C GLU A 30 -0.12 7.36 -11.93
N ASP A 31 0.49 6.17 -11.90
CA ASP A 31 -0.25 4.92 -11.64
C ASP A 31 -0.74 4.82 -10.19
N GLY A 32 -0.02 5.46 -9.26
CA GLY A 32 -0.44 5.60 -7.87
C GLY A 32 -1.50 6.68 -7.72
N ASP A 33 -1.37 7.79 -8.44
CA ASP A 33 -2.32 8.91 -8.35
C ASP A 33 -3.76 8.50 -8.73
N ALA A 34 -3.90 7.53 -9.64
CA ALA A 34 -5.20 6.97 -10.03
C ALA A 34 -5.87 6.07 -8.98
N LEU A 35 -5.16 5.68 -7.92
CA LEU A 35 -5.65 4.74 -6.92
C LEU A 35 -6.32 5.45 -5.72
N PRO A 36 -7.50 4.98 -5.29
CA PRO A 36 -8.37 5.74 -4.38
C PRO A 36 -7.95 5.69 -2.91
N VAL A 37 -7.01 4.83 -2.52
CA VAL A 37 -6.65 4.61 -1.12
C VAL A 37 -5.14 4.72 -0.93
N GLU A 38 -4.74 5.49 0.09
CA GLU A 38 -3.37 5.50 0.60
C GLU A 38 -3.22 4.43 1.68
N PHE A 39 -2.09 3.72 1.65
CA PHE A 39 -1.74 2.75 2.68
C PHE A 39 -0.36 3.05 3.29
N ARG A 40 -0.18 2.55 4.52
CA ARG A 40 1.09 2.51 5.24
C ARG A 40 1.32 1.11 5.78
N LEU A 41 2.51 0.57 5.52
CA LEU A 41 2.92 -0.75 5.98
C LEU A 41 3.92 -0.64 7.12
N TYR A 42 3.67 -1.41 8.18
CA TYR A 42 4.49 -1.39 9.39
C TYR A 42 4.97 -2.78 9.77
N THR A 43 6.12 -2.81 10.43
CA THR A 43 6.55 -3.98 11.22
C THR A 43 5.55 -4.26 12.35
N ALA A 44 5.64 -5.46 12.96
CA ALA A 44 4.85 -5.79 14.15
C ALA A 44 5.00 -4.77 15.30
N ARG A 45 6.21 -4.19 15.45
CA ARG A 45 6.53 -3.19 16.47
C ARG A 45 6.11 -1.76 16.11
N GLY A 46 5.46 -1.55 14.97
CA GLY A 46 4.94 -0.24 14.56
C GLY A 46 5.93 0.67 13.84
N ARG A 47 7.13 0.18 13.46
CA ARG A 47 8.01 0.94 12.55
C ARG A 47 7.41 0.96 11.15
N LEU A 48 7.20 2.16 10.59
CA LEU A 48 6.77 2.39 9.21
C LEU A 48 7.89 1.97 8.24
N LEU A 49 7.54 1.16 7.24
CA LEU A 49 8.47 0.69 6.22
C LEU A 49 8.15 1.18 4.81
N PHE A 50 6.87 1.29 4.47
CA PHE A 50 6.43 1.67 3.13
C PHE A 50 5.14 2.50 3.18
N GLU A 51 5.01 3.38 2.21
CA GLU A 51 3.79 4.11 1.87
C GLU A 51 3.46 3.83 0.40
N GLY A 52 2.17 3.82 0.08
CA GLY A 52 1.73 3.53 -1.28
C GLY A 52 0.25 3.77 -1.47
N ARG A 53 -0.26 3.36 -2.64
CA ARG A 53 -1.69 3.42 -2.95
C ARG A 53 -2.20 2.08 -3.48
N CYS A 54 -3.47 1.78 -3.24
CA CYS A 54 -4.13 0.53 -3.63
C CYS A 54 -5.59 0.77 -4.03
N GLY A 55 -6.24 -0.30 -4.50
CA GLY A 55 -7.68 -0.34 -4.73
C GLY A 55 -8.52 0.02 -3.48
N ASP A 56 -9.82 0.15 -3.70
CA ASP A 56 -10.74 0.64 -2.67
C ASP A 56 -10.96 -0.37 -1.54
N ILE A 57 -10.22 -0.18 -0.44
CA ILE A 57 -10.32 -1.02 0.78
C ILE A 57 -11.71 -0.95 1.42
N ALA A 58 -12.44 0.15 1.26
CA ALA A 58 -13.79 0.26 1.81
C ALA A 58 -14.80 -0.58 1.03
N ALA A 59 -14.57 -0.76 -0.28
CA ALA A 59 -15.37 -1.64 -1.13
C ALA A 59 -14.97 -3.11 -0.98
N ASP A 60 -13.67 -3.41 -0.90
CA ASP A 60 -13.14 -4.74 -0.68
C ASP A 60 -11.84 -4.70 0.15
N TRP A 61 -11.89 -5.25 1.37
CA TRP A 61 -10.76 -5.30 2.29
C TRP A 61 -9.55 -6.05 1.72
N TRP A 62 -9.75 -6.92 0.72
CA TRP A 62 -8.67 -7.65 0.05
C TRP A 62 -7.67 -6.70 -0.60
N HIS A 63 -8.08 -5.51 -1.04
CA HIS A 63 -7.18 -4.51 -1.60
C HIS A 63 -6.08 -4.05 -0.64
N GLY A 64 -6.31 -4.12 0.66
CA GLY A 64 -5.27 -3.90 1.67
C GLY A 64 -4.38 -5.13 1.88
N MET A 65 -4.90 -6.33 1.67
CA MET A 65 -4.12 -7.56 1.83
C MET A 65 -3.07 -7.72 0.74
N GLU A 66 -3.35 -7.32 -0.50
CA GLU A 66 -2.41 -7.44 -1.63
C GLU A 66 -1.02 -6.83 -1.31
N PRO A 67 -0.87 -5.53 -0.97
CA PRO A 67 0.43 -4.96 -0.62
C PRO A 67 1.00 -5.52 0.70
N LEU A 68 0.15 -5.89 1.65
CA LEU A 68 0.59 -6.45 2.93
C LEU A 68 1.22 -7.84 2.76
N LEU A 69 0.62 -8.70 1.91
CA LEU A 69 1.11 -10.04 1.60
C LEU A 69 2.44 -9.96 0.85
N TYR A 70 2.56 -9.03 -0.11
CA TYR A 70 3.81 -8.79 -0.81
C TYR A 70 4.97 -8.49 0.16
N ALA A 71 4.74 -7.58 1.12
CA ALA A 71 5.77 -7.18 2.08
C ALA A 71 5.91 -8.12 3.29
N TRP A 72 5.10 -9.18 3.38
CA TRP A 72 4.98 -10.02 4.57
C TRP A 72 6.26 -10.82 4.84
N THR A 73 6.80 -11.48 3.83
CA THR A 73 7.91 -12.42 4.03
C THR A 73 9.24 -11.69 4.10
N THR A 74 9.53 -10.86 3.09
CA THR A 74 10.82 -10.18 2.93
C THR A 74 11.03 -9.07 3.94
N PHE A 75 10.04 -8.20 4.13
CA PHE A 75 10.16 -7.00 4.96
C PHE A 75 9.53 -7.14 6.33
N ARG A 76 8.88 -8.29 6.61
CA ARG A 76 8.21 -8.58 7.89
C ARG A 76 7.18 -7.51 8.25
N CYS A 77 6.54 -6.91 7.25
CA CYS A 77 5.35 -6.10 7.47
C CYS A 77 4.24 -6.97 8.05
N ARG A 78 3.55 -6.47 9.06
CA ARG A 78 2.50 -7.20 9.81
C ARG A 78 1.25 -6.37 10.05
N ARG A 79 1.31 -5.07 9.76
CA ARG A 79 0.22 -4.13 10.00
C ARG A 79 0.11 -3.21 8.81
N LEU A 80 -1.12 -2.95 8.40
CA LEU A 80 -1.47 -1.94 7.42
C LEU A 80 -2.43 -0.94 8.07
N THR A 81 -2.19 0.35 7.83
CA THR A 81 -3.22 1.37 8.02
C THR A 81 -3.50 2.05 6.70
N TRP A 82 -4.73 2.52 6.52
CA TRP A 82 -5.16 3.14 5.28
C TRP A 82 -6.06 4.35 5.53
N ARG A 83 -6.22 5.18 4.49
CA ARG A 83 -7.22 6.25 4.41
C ARG A 83 -7.57 6.51 2.94
N PRO A 84 -8.71 7.13 2.62
CA PRO A 84 -8.97 7.62 1.28
C PRO A 84 -7.83 8.55 0.81
N ALA A 85 -7.41 8.37 -0.43
CA ALA A 85 -6.33 9.15 -1.03
C ALA A 85 -6.69 10.64 -1.05
N GLU A 86 -5.67 11.48 -0.86
CA GLU A 86 -5.80 12.95 -0.94
C GLU A 86 -6.80 13.55 0.06
N THR A 87 -7.04 12.84 1.15
CA THR A 87 -7.86 13.32 2.26
C THR A 87 -7.04 13.48 3.53
N ASP A 88 -7.53 14.33 4.43
CA ASP A 88 -7.03 14.46 5.80
C ASP A 88 -7.75 13.50 6.77
N GLU A 89 -8.41 12.47 6.24
CA GLU A 89 -9.04 11.47 7.10
C GLU A 89 -8.00 10.75 7.98
N PRO A 90 -8.39 10.37 9.21
CA PRO A 90 -7.51 9.63 10.09
C PRO A 90 -7.17 8.25 9.50
N TRP A 91 -5.93 7.82 9.70
CA TRP A 91 -5.47 6.48 9.34
C TRP A 91 -6.22 5.40 10.13
N ARG A 92 -6.78 4.44 9.41
CA ARG A 92 -7.59 3.35 9.96
C ARG A 92 -6.81 2.04 9.84
N PRO A 93 -6.78 1.17 10.87
CA PRO A 93 -6.18 -0.15 10.72
C PRO A 93 -6.96 -0.97 9.69
N LEU A 94 -6.24 -1.80 8.91
CA LEU A 94 -6.89 -2.83 8.10
C LEU A 94 -7.62 -3.81 9.02
N ARG A 95 -8.90 -4.03 8.76
CA ARG A 95 -9.75 -5.00 9.44
C ARG A 95 -10.44 -5.86 8.38
N PRO A 96 -10.59 -7.18 8.60
CA PRO A 96 -11.51 -8.00 7.82
C PRO A 96 -12.96 -7.52 7.98
#